data_AF-A0A0G1JNK5-F1
#
_entry.id   AF-A0A0G1JNK5-F1
#
_cell.length_a   1.000
_cell.length_b   1.000
_cell.length_c   1.000
_cell.angle_alpha   90.00
_cell.angle_beta   90.00
_cell.angle_gamma   90.00
#
_symmetry.space_group_name_H-M   'P 1'
#
loop_
_entity.id
_entity.type
_entity.pdbx_description
1 polymer ?
#
loop_
_entity_poly.entity_id
_entity_poly.type
_entity_poly.pdbx_seq_one_letter_code
_entity_poly.pdbx_strand_id
1 'polypeptide(L)'
;MHVLKRIILYKHAFFNFLLVLGTYFFTSSKYTASLALIVFIAGVFFFIGFVAFKRKPAGESVKDFYKLVYLVEFLLLTLVGTTGWFYSPFFFLLYFAAFGISFLVAKSSGAAFLACLLLIFVQNIGDVDFVLDLITALSLALSIPASYYFAKYFMHLRESEKKILILEKEKQGYRNVVEQVLANKVNDFAVGLKQPVNDVKQMASRILDGKADKLEVEYLKRIVASSEEALQMIKGFEQETTGKKLLSSI
;
A
#
# COMPACT_ATOMS: atom_id res chain seq x y z
N MET A 1 27.04 4.95 -9.47
CA MET A 1 25.69 4.44 -9.07
C MET A 1 24.62 5.53 -8.86
N HIS A 2 24.97 6.75 -8.41
CA HIS A 2 23.99 7.85 -8.20
C HIS A 2 23.34 8.39 -9.50
N VAL A 3 24.06 8.41 -10.62
CA VAL A 3 23.55 8.94 -11.91
C VAL A 3 22.45 8.03 -12.48
N LEU A 4 22.63 6.71 -12.40
CA LEU A 4 21.66 5.74 -12.94
C LEU A 4 20.31 5.78 -12.21
N LYS A 5 20.33 5.95 -10.87
CA LYS A 5 19.10 6.13 -10.08
C LYS A 5 18.35 7.42 -10.43
N ARG A 6 19.07 8.51 -10.71
CA ARG A 6 18.44 9.77 -11.16
C ARG A 6 17.77 9.60 -12.53
N ILE A 7 18.43 8.95 -13.49
CA ILE A 7 17.88 8.72 -14.83
C ILE A 7 16.57 7.91 -14.77
N ILE A 8 16.51 6.86 -13.94
CA ILE A 8 15.29 6.06 -13.77
C ILE A 8 14.17 6.89 -13.14
N LEU A 9 14.49 7.73 -12.15
CA LEU A 9 13.52 8.61 -11.50
C LEU A 9 12.86 9.59 -12.48
N TYR A 10 13.66 10.22 -13.33
CA TYR A 10 13.16 11.15 -14.35
C TYR A 10 12.34 10.45 -15.42
N LYS A 11 12.66 9.20 -15.79
CA LYS A 11 11.87 8.41 -16.75
C LYS A 11 10.44 8.21 -16.28
N HIS A 12 10.22 7.84 -15.01
CA HIS A 12 8.88 7.63 -14.48
C HIS A 12 8.10 8.93 -14.36
N ALA A 13 8.74 10.02 -13.93
CA ALA A 13 8.08 11.32 -13.86
C ALA A 13 7.67 11.83 -15.26
N PHE A 14 8.55 11.66 -16.25
CA PHE A 14 8.27 12.01 -17.64
C PHE A 14 7.16 11.15 -18.25
N PHE A 15 7.16 9.84 -17.98
CA PHE A 15 6.10 8.95 -18.43
C PHE A 15 4.73 9.34 -17.87
N ASN A 16 4.65 9.68 -16.57
CA ASN A 16 3.40 10.14 -15.95
C ASN A 16 2.93 11.45 -16.56
N PHE A 17 3.85 12.38 -16.79
CA PHE A 17 3.54 13.64 -17.47
C PHE A 17 2.91 13.40 -18.85
N LEU A 18 3.51 12.52 -19.65
CA LEU A 18 2.96 12.12 -20.95
C LEU A 18 1.61 11.41 -20.83
N LEU A 19 1.43 10.55 -19.83
CA LEU A 19 0.20 9.80 -19.62
C LEU A 19 -0.96 10.73 -19.25
N VAL A 20 -0.73 11.73 -18.40
CA VAL A 20 -1.72 12.77 -18.07
C VAL A 20 -2.10 13.57 -19.32
N LEU A 21 -1.11 14.10 -20.05
CA LEU A 21 -1.37 14.85 -21.28
C LEU A 21 -2.11 14.02 -22.32
N GLY A 22 -1.66 12.79 -22.57
CA GLY A 22 -2.27 11.89 -23.53
C GLY A 22 -3.73 11.60 -23.16
N THR A 23 -4.01 11.35 -21.88
CA THR A 23 -5.39 11.11 -21.41
C THR A 23 -6.24 12.39 -21.50
N TYR A 24 -5.67 13.56 -21.24
CA TYR A 24 -6.34 14.85 -21.40
C TYR A 24 -6.75 15.09 -22.86
N PHE A 25 -5.82 15.01 -23.80
CA PHE A 25 -6.16 15.19 -25.21
C PHE A 25 -7.13 14.11 -25.72
N PHE A 26 -7.01 12.87 -25.23
CA PHE A 26 -7.91 11.79 -25.60
C PHE A 26 -9.35 12.01 -25.10
N THR A 27 -9.53 12.50 -23.88
CA THR A 27 -10.89 12.68 -23.32
C THR A 27 -11.51 14.04 -23.65
N SER A 28 -10.71 15.08 -23.86
CA SER A 28 -11.17 16.44 -24.19
C SER A 28 -11.52 16.62 -25.68
N SER A 29 -11.09 15.71 -26.57
CA SER A 29 -11.45 15.78 -27.98
C SER A 29 -12.90 15.31 -28.22
N LYS A 30 -13.67 16.13 -28.96
CA LYS A 30 -15.10 15.88 -29.26
C LYS A 30 -15.35 14.51 -29.92
N TYR A 31 -14.40 14.01 -30.71
CA TYR A 31 -14.53 12.75 -31.45
C TYR A 31 -14.25 11.53 -30.58
N THR A 32 -13.36 11.66 -29.59
CA THR A 32 -12.90 10.56 -28.75
C THR A 32 -13.57 10.54 -27.38
N ALA A 33 -14.24 11.63 -26.97
CA ALA A 33 -14.98 11.72 -25.71
C ALA A 33 -16.06 10.62 -25.56
N SER A 34 -16.79 10.30 -26.63
CA SER A 34 -17.78 9.22 -26.63
C SER A 34 -17.14 7.83 -26.50
N LEU A 35 -15.95 7.64 -27.06
CA LEU A 35 -15.17 6.42 -26.95
C LEU A 35 -14.49 6.28 -25.58
N ALA A 36 -14.22 7.38 -24.89
CA ALA A 36 -13.52 7.37 -23.61
C ALA A 36 -14.29 6.59 -22.53
N LEU A 37 -15.62 6.68 -22.51
CA LEU A 37 -16.44 5.87 -21.60
C LEU A 37 -16.34 4.37 -21.93
N ILE A 38 -16.37 4.00 -23.20
CA ILE A 38 -16.19 2.61 -23.65
C ILE A 38 -14.80 2.10 -23.25
N VAL A 39 -13.75 2.91 -23.46
CA VAL A 39 -12.37 2.60 -23.06
C VAL A 39 -12.25 2.45 -21.56
N PHE A 40 -12.91 3.30 -20.77
CA PHE A 40 -12.95 3.18 -19.31
C PHE A 40 -13.58 1.85 -18.89
N ILE A 41 -14.77 1.51 -19.41
CA ILE A 41 -15.47 0.26 -19.09
C ILE A 41 -14.62 -0.95 -19.51
N ALA A 42 -14.09 -0.96 -20.72
CA ALA A 42 -13.22 -2.03 -21.21
C ALA A 42 -11.97 -2.18 -20.33
N GLY A 43 -11.38 -1.07 -19.90
CA GLY A 43 -10.25 -1.04 -19.01
C GLY A 43 -10.57 -1.57 -17.60
N VAL A 44 -11.77 -1.30 -17.08
CA VAL A 44 -12.26 -1.88 -15.81
C VAL A 44 -12.42 -3.39 -15.93
N PHE A 45 -13.05 -3.89 -17.00
CA PHE A 45 -13.15 -5.34 -17.24
C PHE A 45 -11.78 -5.99 -17.41
N PHE A 46 -10.85 -5.33 -18.11
CA PHE A 46 -9.47 -5.78 -18.23
C PHE A 46 -8.77 -5.82 -16.86
N PHE A 47 -8.96 -4.81 -16.01
CA PHE A 47 -8.40 -4.77 -14.67
C PHE A 47 -8.95 -5.90 -13.79
N ILE A 48 -10.27 -6.09 -13.77
CA ILE A 48 -10.92 -7.19 -13.02
C ILE A 48 -10.40 -8.53 -13.53
N GLY A 49 -10.31 -8.73 -14.84
CA GLY A 49 -9.72 -9.91 -15.43
C GLY A 49 -8.27 -10.10 -15.02
N PHE A 50 -7.44 -9.07 -15.12
CA PHE A 50 -6.03 -9.12 -14.72
C PHE A 50 -5.85 -9.54 -13.26
N VAL A 51 -6.67 -8.99 -12.35
CA VAL A 51 -6.64 -9.32 -10.92
C VAL A 51 -7.20 -10.73 -10.64
N ALA A 52 -8.32 -11.10 -11.26
CA ALA A 52 -8.99 -12.38 -11.04
C ALA A 52 -8.23 -13.58 -11.64
N PHE A 53 -7.60 -13.39 -12.80
CA PHE A 53 -6.83 -14.43 -13.48
C PHE A 53 -5.39 -14.55 -12.98
N LYS A 54 -4.84 -13.53 -12.32
CA LYS A 54 -3.57 -13.67 -11.57
C LYS A 54 -3.78 -14.41 -10.24
N ARG A 55 -4.15 -15.67 -10.32
CA ARG A 55 -4.02 -16.62 -9.19
C ARG A 55 -2.53 -16.98 -9.04
N LYS A 56 -1.82 -16.18 -8.24
CA LYS A 56 -0.46 -16.37 -7.72
C LYS A 56 0.61 -16.89 -8.73
N PRO A 57 1.47 -16.01 -9.26
CA PRO A 57 2.84 -16.37 -9.55
C PRO A 57 3.73 -15.94 -8.38
N ALA A 58 4.31 -16.91 -7.68
CA ALA A 58 5.39 -16.66 -6.74
C ALA A 58 6.54 -15.96 -7.49
N GLY A 59 6.81 -14.71 -7.13
CA GLY A 59 7.82 -13.86 -7.78
C GLY A 59 7.21 -12.80 -8.70
N GLU A 60 6.49 -11.84 -8.12
CA GLU A 60 6.03 -10.67 -8.88
C GLU A 60 7.24 -9.88 -9.38
N SER A 61 7.34 -9.74 -10.71
CA SER A 61 8.35 -8.87 -11.30
C SER A 61 8.00 -7.42 -10.97
N VAL A 62 8.99 -6.63 -10.54
CA VAL A 62 8.84 -5.19 -10.26
C VAL A 62 8.20 -4.43 -11.44
N LYS A 63 8.37 -4.94 -12.68
CA LYS A 63 7.75 -4.39 -13.88
C LYS A 63 6.24 -4.54 -13.90
N ASP A 64 5.70 -5.66 -13.43
CA ASP A 64 4.25 -5.89 -13.44
C ASP A 64 3.52 -5.05 -12.39
N PHE A 65 4.20 -4.77 -11.27
CA PHE A 65 3.71 -3.81 -10.28
C PHE A 65 3.56 -2.41 -10.89
N TYR A 66 4.57 -1.90 -11.59
CA TYR A 66 4.47 -0.58 -12.25
C TYR A 66 3.38 -0.53 -13.32
N LYS A 67 3.20 -1.60 -14.11
CA LYS A 67 2.09 -1.68 -15.08
C LYS A 67 0.74 -1.56 -14.39
N LEU A 68 0.55 -2.22 -13.24
CA LEU A 68 -0.69 -2.13 -12.49
C LEU A 68 -0.93 -0.70 -11.98
N VAL A 69 0.11 -0.05 -11.44
CA VAL A 69 0.00 1.35 -10.98
C VAL A 69 -0.41 2.27 -12.13
N TYR A 70 0.23 2.15 -13.29
CA TYR A 70 -0.11 2.98 -14.46
C TYR A 70 -1.47 2.67 -15.06
N LEU A 71 -1.92 1.41 -15.00
CA LEU A 71 -3.27 1.04 -15.43
C LEU A 71 -4.31 1.70 -14.52
N VAL A 72 -4.13 1.66 -13.20
CA VAL A 72 -5.03 2.32 -12.25
C VAL A 72 -5.01 3.84 -12.45
N GLU A 73 -3.85 4.45 -12.63
CA GLU A 73 -3.70 5.88 -12.93
C GLU A 73 -4.46 6.26 -14.22
N PHE A 74 -4.29 5.49 -15.29
CA PHE A 74 -5.00 5.70 -16.55
C PHE A 74 -6.53 5.57 -16.39
N LEU A 75 -7.00 4.57 -15.66
CA LEU A 75 -8.43 4.40 -15.39
C LEU A 75 -9.02 5.58 -14.60
N LEU A 76 -8.31 6.06 -13.58
CA LEU A 76 -8.73 7.22 -12.80
C LEU A 76 -8.75 8.49 -13.64
N LEU A 77 -7.72 8.75 -14.44
CA LEU A 77 -7.70 9.90 -15.34
C LEU A 77 -8.82 9.83 -16.38
N THR A 78 -9.09 8.65 -16.94
CA THR A 78 -10.18 8.48 -17.91
C THR A 78 -11.55 8.68 -17.25
N LEU A 79 -11.75 8.17 -16.03
CA LEU A 79 -12.97 8.39 -15.25
C LEU A 79 -13.19 9.89 -14.99
N VAL A 80 -12.17 10.58 -14.50
CA VAL A 80 -12.26 12.02 -14.20
C VAL A 80 -12.43 12.82 -15.48
N GLY A 81 -11.72 12.46 -16.56
CA GLY A 81 -11.83 13.14 -17.84
C GLY A 81 -13.21 13.00 -18.48
N THR A 82 -13.79 11.80 -18.48
CA THR A 82 -15.16 11.55 -18.99
C THR A 82 -16.25 12.23 -18.18
N THR A 83 -15.98 12.58 -16.92
CA THR A 83 -16.93 13.25 -16.01
C THR A 83 -16.71 14.76 -15.89
N GLY A 84 -15.89 15.37 -16.75
CA GLY A 84 -15.71 16.81 -16.81
C GLY A 84 -14.40 17.34 -16.20
N TRP A 85 -13.36 16.50 -16.09
CA TRP A 85 -12.02 16.88 -15.62
C TRP A 85 -12.04 17.60 -14.26
N PHE A 86 -11.75 18.90 -14.25
CA PHE A 86 -11.54 19.70 -13.04
C PHE A 86 -12.83 20.01 -12.30
N TYR A 87 -13.97 19.94 -12.99
CA TYR A 87 -15.30 20.11 -12.42
C TYR A 87 -15.96 18.76 -12.06
N SER A 88 -15.24 17.64 -12.24
CA SER A 88 -15.73 16.32 -11.88
C SER A 88 -15.84 16.19 -10.35
N PRO A 89 -16.92 15.57 -9.83
CA PRO A 89 -17.00 15.23 -8.41
C PRO A 89 -15.90 14.23 -7.99
N PHE A 90 -15.25 13.56 -8.94
CA PHE A 90 -14.15 12.62 -8.69
C PHE A 90 -12.77 13.25 -8.76
N PHE A 91 -12.66 14.56 -9.04
CA PHE A 91 -11.37 15.24 -9.20
C PHE A 91 -10.46 15.09 -7.97
N PHE A 92 -11.05 15.06 -6.77
CA PHE A 92 -10.30 14.86 -5.53
C PHE A 92 -9.49 13.53 -5.52
N LEU A 93 -9.93 12.50 -6.25
CA LEU A 93 -9.21 11.23 -6.38
C LEU A 93 -7.85 11.40 -7.05
N LEU A 94 -7.67 12.39 -7.91
CA LEU A 94 -6.38 12.65 -8.55
C LEU A 94 -5.34 13.17 -7.55
N TYR A 95 -5.76 13.86 -6.49
CA TYR A 95 -4.86 14.24 -5.40
C TYR A 95 -4.35 12.99 -4.67
N PHE A 96 -5.27 12.08 -4.30
CA PHE A 96 -4.91 10.81 -3.68
C PHE A 96 -4.01 9.96 -4.60
N ALA A 97 -4.31 9.93 -5.91
CA ALA A 97 -3.48 9.27 -6.90
C ALA A 97 -2.06 9.86 -6.93
N ALA A 98 -1.91 11.18 -6.87
CA ALA A 98 -0.59 11.82 -6.82
C ALA A 98 0.24 11.39 -5.60
N PHE A 99 -0.37 11.32 -4.42
CA PHE A 99 0.30 10.80 -3.23
C PHE A 99 0.65 9.31 -3.40
N GLY A 100 -0.29 8.50 -3.87
CA GLY A 100 -0.08 7.08 -4.15
C GLY A 100 1.09 6.86 -5.10
N ILE A 101 1.12 7.55 -6.24
CA ILE A 101 2.21 7.51 -7.23
C ILE A 101 3.54 7.92 -6.60
N SER A 102 3.55 8.97 -5.76
CA SER A 102 4.76 9.44 -5.08
C SER A 102 5.35 8.39 -4.14
N PHE A 103 4.49 7.61 -3.48
CA PHE A 103 4.89 6.52 -2.58
C PHE A 103 5.27 5.23 -3.30
N LEU A 104 4.53 4.87 -4.35
CA LEU A 104 4.64 3.56 -5.02
C LEU A 104 5.67 3.54 -6.15
N VAL A 105 5.86 4.66 -6.86
CA VAL A 105 6.74 4.73 -8.04
C VAL A 105 8.02 5.49 -7.74
N ALA A 106 7.90 6.81 -7.59
CA ALA A 106 9.01 7.69 -7.29
C ALA A 106 8.49 8.99 -6.69
N LYS A 107 9.24 9.54 -5.73
CA LYS A 107 8.90 10.80 -5.00
C LYS A 107 8.58 11.96 -5.94
N SER A 108 9.27 12.04 -7.08
CA SER A 108 9.08 13.09 -8.08
C SER A 108 7.91 12.84 -9.03
N SER A 109 7.43 11.60 -9.17
CA SER A 109 6.40 11.26 -10.14
C SER A 109 5.05 11.87 -9.80
N GLY A 110 4.63 11.86 -8.52
CA GLY A 110 3.37 12.51 -8.14
C GLY A 110 3.44 14.03 -8.14
N ALA A 111 4.61 14.61 -7.83
CA ALA A 111 4.84 16.04 -8.01
C ALA A 111 4.74 16.46 -9.48
N ALA A 112 5.33 15.67 -10.40
CA ALA A 112 5.22 15.90 -11.85
C ALA A 112 3.78 15.71 -12.36
N PHE A 113 3.06 14.73 -11.83
CA PHE A 113 1.65 14.51 -12.12
C PHE A 113 0.79 15.73 -11.72
N LEU A 114 0.93 16.23 -10.49
CA LEU A 114 0.22 17.43 -10.03
C LEU A 114 0.63 18.69 -10.79
N ALA A 115 1.92 18.84 -11.10
CA ALA A 115 2.39 19.95 -11.93
C ALA A 115 1.77 19.91 -13.33
N CYS A 116 1.65 18.73 -13.93
CA CYS A 116 0.96 18.56 -15.22
C CYS A 116 -0.52 18.94 -15.11
N LEU A 117 -1.22 18.47 -14.08
CA LEU A 117 -2.61 18.83 -13.85
C LEU A 117 -2.78 20.35 -13.67
N LEU A 118 -1.90 20.99 -12.91
CA LEU A 118 -1.91 22.44 -12.73
C LEU A 118 -1.69 23.17 -14.06
N LEU A 119 -0.73 22.73 -14.88
CA LEU A 119 -0.47 23.34 -16.19
C LEU A 119 -1.68 23.24 -17.13
N ILE A 120 -2.35 22.09 -17.14
CA ILE A 120 -3.58 21.90 -17.92
C ILE A 120 -4.71 22.76 -17.34
N PHE A 121 -4.84 22.79 -16.01
CA PHE A 121 -5.91 23.51 -15.33
C PHE A 121 -5.85 25.02 -15.55
N VAL A 122 -4.64 25.61 -15.52
CA VAL A 122 -4.44 27.05 -15.72
C VAL A 122 -5.02 27.54 -17.05
N GLN A 123 -5.08 26.68 -18.07
CA GLN A 123 -5.68 27.02 -19.37
C GLN A 123 -7.21 27.11 -19.35
N ASN A 124 -7.86 26.56 -18.31
CA ASN A 124 -9.33 26.49 -18.16
C ASN A 124 -9.83 27.46 -17.07
N ILE A 125 -8.98 28.34 -16.54
CA ILE A 125 -9.37 29.32 -15.52
C ILE A 125 -10.31 30.37 -16.13
N GLY A 126 -11.46 30.58 -15.50
CA GLY A 126 -12.45 31.57 -15.89
C GLY A 126 -13.61 31.02 -16.73
N ASP A 127 -13.65 29.71 -16.97
CA ASP A 127 -14.72 29.07 -17.74
C ASP A 127 -16.03 28.92 -16.93
N VAL A 128 -15.94 28.77 -15.60
CA VAL A 128 -17.11 28.54 -14.73
C VAL A 128 -17.21 29.59 -13.62
N ASP A 129 -16.26 29.59 -12.69
CA ASP A 129 -16.23 30.52 -11.56
C ASP A 129 -14.78 30.80 -11.19
N PHE A 130 -14.36 32.06 -11.36
CA PHE A 130 -12.99 32.49 -11.13
C PHE A 130 -12.51 32.23 -9.69
N VAL A 131 -13.37 32.34 -8.68
CA VAL A 131 -13.01 32.14 -7.28
C VAL A 131 -12.77 30.66 -7.00
N LEU A 132 -13.67 29.79 -7.47
CA LEU A 132 -13.50 28.34 -7.34
C LEU A 132 -12.29 27.84 -8.13
N ASP A 133 -12.04 28.42 -9.30
CA ASP A 133 -10.87 28.08 -10.10
C ASP A 133 -9.58 28.46 -9.37
N LEU A 134 -9.51 29.67 -8.80
CA LEU A 134 -8.34 30.11 -8.03
C LEU A 134 -8.07 29.21 -6.82
N ILE A 135 -9.11 28.81 -6.09
CA ILE A 135 -9.00 27.88 -4.95
C ILE A 135 -8.44 26.53 -5.43
N THR A 136 -8.90 26.04 -6.58
CA THR A 136 -8.46 24.77 -7.16
C THR A 136 -7.01 24.82 -7.66
N ALA A 137 -6.61 25.93 -8.30
CA ALA A 137 -5.22 26.14 -8.70
C ALA A 137 -4.29 26.19 -7.49
N LEU A 138 -4.71 26.90 -6.43
CA LEU A 138 -3.95 27.03 -5.20
C LEU A 138 -3.82 25.68 -4.48
N SER A 139 -4.89 24.89 -4.42
CA SER A 139 -4.85 23.55 -3.79
C SER A 139 -3.93 22.59 -4.55
N LEU A 140 -3.95 22.60 -5.88
CA LEU A 140 -3.00 21.86 -6.71
C LEU A 140 -1.56 22.31 -6.46
N ALA A 141 -1.31 23.62 -6.48
CA ALA A 141 0.01 24.20 -6.26
C ALA A 141 0.59 23.84 -4.88
N LEU A 142 -0.23 23.89 -3.82
CA LEU A 142 0.18 23.49 -2.47
C LEU A 142 0.37 21.97 -2.33
N SER A 143 -0.36 21.19 -3.10
CA SER A 143 -0.26 19.72 -3.09
C SER A 143 1.05 19.23 -3.72
N ILE A 144 1.66 19.97 -4.64
CA ILE A 144 2.94 19.61 -5.27
C ILE A 144 4.06 19.43 -4.24
N PRO A 145 4.45 20.46 -3.44
CA PRO A 145 5.48 20.30 -2.43
C PRO A 145 5.04 19.32 -1.35
N ALA A 146 3.76 19.30 -0.96
CA ALA A 146 3.25 18.36 0.02
C ALA A 146 3.52 16.90 -0.40
N SER A 147 3.09 16.50 -1.61
CA SER A 147 3.30 15.15 -2.13
C SER A 147 4.77 14.73 -2.15
N TYR A 148 5.65 15.65 -2.55
CA TYR A 148 7.09 15.42 -2.58
C TYR A 148 7.68 15.23 -1.17
N TYR A 149 7.35 16.12 -0.23
CA TYR A 149 7.87 16.04 1.13
C TYR A 149 7.33 14.84 1.89
N PHE A 150 6.02 14.57 1.82
CA PHE A 150 5.44 13.39 2.45
C PHE A 150 6.07 12.10 1.92
N ALA A 151 6.25 11.97 0.60
CA ALA A 151 6.94 10.81 0.03
C ALA A 151 8.41 10.72 0.44
N LYS A 152 9.10 11.86 0.58
CA LYS A 152 10.47 11.90 1.08
C LYS A 152 10.56 11.41 2.53
N TYR A 153 9.72 11.94 3.42
CA TYR A 153 9.69 11.55 4.83
C TYR A 153 9.31 10.09 5.00
N PHE A 154 8.25 9.63 4.33
CA PHE A 154 7.82 8.23 4.38
C PHE A 154 8.93 7.26 3.97
N MET A 155 9.65 7.57 2.89
CA MET A 155 10.77 6.72 2.46
C MET A 155 11.94 6.75 3.45
N HIS A 156 12.23 7.88 4.10
CA HIS A 156 13.23 7.93 5.16
C HIS A 156 12.83 7.14 6.40
N LEU A 157 11.55 7.15 6.77
CA LEU A 157 11.04 6.30 7.84
C LEU A 157 11.25 4.82 7.49
N ARG A 158 10.88 4.39 6.28
CA ARG A 158 11.09 3.00 5.82
C ARG A 158 12.56 2.61 5.74
N GLU A 159 13.44 3.53 5.35
CA GLU A 159 14.89 3.28 5.34
C GLU A 159 15.42 3.12 6.77
N SER A 160 14.96 3.94 7.71
CA SER A 160 15.31 3.84 9.12
C SER A 160 14.80 2.55 9.75
N GLU A 161 13.55 2.14 9.48
CA GLU A 161 13.01 0.84 9.90
C GLU A 161 13.86 -0.32 9.36
N LYS A 162 14.24 -0.29 8.08
CA LYS A 162 15.13 -1.32 7.50
C LYS A 162 16.50 -1.33 8.16
N LYS A 163 17.08 -0.17 8.46
CA LYS A 163 18.36 -0.09 9.17
C LYS A 163 18.24 -0.61 10.59
N ILE A 164 17.13 -0.32 11.28
CA ILE A 164 16.84 -0.88 12.60
C ILE A 164 16.73 -2.41 12.51
N LEU A 165 16.03 -2.95 11.51
CA LEU A 165 15.93 -4.40 11.27
C LEU A 165 17.29 -5.05 10.97
N ILE A 166 18.19 -4.36 10.26
CA ILE A 166 19.56 -4.85 10.00
C ILE A 166 20.40 -4.80 11.28
N LEU A 167 20.35 -3.69 12.03
CA LEU A 167 21.08 -3.52 13.28
C LEU A 167 20.57 -4.46 14.39
N GLU A 168 19.28 -4.81 14.39
CA GLU A 168 18.70 -5.81 15.29
C GLU A 168 19.17 -7.22 14.91
N LYS A 169 19.30 -7.52 13.61
CA LYS A 169 19.94 -8.74 13.12
C LYS A 169 21.45 -8.82 13.44
N GLU A 170 22.15 -7.69 13.48
CA GLU A 170 23.59 -7.62 13.80
C GLU A 170 23.86 -7.59 15.32
N LYS A 171 22.98 -7.00 16.14
CA LYS A 171 23.10 -6.98 17.61
C LYS A 171 22.82 -8.33 18.25
N GLN A 172 22.10 -9.21 17.59
CA GLN A 172 22.05 -10.61 17.98
C GLN A 172 23.38 -11.25 17.55
N GLY A 173 24.35 -11.29 18.47
CA GLY A 173 25.68 -11.85 18.24
C GLY A 173 25.65 -13.36 18.00
N TYR A 174 25.18 -13.77 16.84
CA TYR A 174 25.20 -15.17 16.41
C TYR A 174 26.62 -15.54 15.99
N ARG A 175 27.17 -16.57 16.63
CA ARG A 175 28.53 -17.05 16.33
C ARG A 175 28.57 -17.78 14.98
N ASN A 176 27.42 -18.21 14.44
CA ASN A 176 27.34 -18.95 13.19
C ASN A 176 26.02 -18.77 12.42
N VAL A 177 26.06 -18.93 11.08
CA VAL A 177 24.88 -18.78 10.18
C VAL A 177 23.78 -19.80 10.52
N VAL A 178 24.16 -20.98 11.01
CA VAL A 178 23.22 -22.03 11.44
C VAL A 178 22.43 -21.63 12.67
N GLU A 179 23.07 -20.97 13.66
CA GLU A 179 22.38 -20.43 14.84
C GLU A 179 21.38 -19.34 14.46
N GLN A 180 21.75 -18.48 13.51
CA GLN A 180 20.87 -17.42 13.01
C GLN A 180 19.66 -17.98 12.27
N VAL A 181 19.84 -19.00 11.43
CA VAL A 181 18.73 -19.65 10.70
C VAL A 181 17.84 -20.44 11.66
N LEU A 182 18.43 -21.12 12.64
CA LEU A 182 17.69 -21.86 13.65
C LEU A 182 16.88 -20.92 14.55
N ALA A 183 17.49 -19.84 15.05
CA ALA A 183 16.82 -18.84 15.88
C ALA A 183 15.65 -18.17 15.12
N ASN A 184 15.87 -17.76 13.86
CA ASN A 184 14.80 -17.18 13.04
C ASN A 184 13.67 -18.18 12.79
N LYS A 185 13.98 -19.44 12.44
CA LYS A 185 12.94 -20.46 12.20
C LYS A 185 12.16 -20.81 13.47
N VAL A 186 12.84 -20.89 14.61
CA VAL A 186 12.19 -21.18 15.90
C VAL A 186 11.33 -19.99 16.34
N ASN A 187 11.80 -18.76 16.13
CA ASN A 187 11.02 -17.56 16.42
C ASN A 187 9.80 -17.42 15.49
N ASP A 188 9.97 -17.63 14.19
CA ASP A 188 8.87 -17.63 13.21
C ASP A 188 7.84 -18.73 13.54
N PHE A 189 8.29 -19.89 14.00
CA PHE A 189 7.42 -20.98 14.46
C PHE A 189 6.68 -20.59 15.75
N ALA A 190 7.36 -19.99 16.72
CA ALA A 190 6.74 -19.53 17.97
C ALA A 190 5.66 -18.46 17.73
N VAL A 191 5.96 -17.47 16.87
CA VAL A 191 5.00 -16.44 16.45
C VAL A 191 3.84 -17.06 15.67
N GLY A 192 4.13 -18.02 14.78
CA GLY A 192 3.13 -18.75 14.00
C GLY A 192 2.20 -19.63 14.85
N LEU A 193 2.65 -20.15 15.99
CA LEU A 193 1.84 -20.95 16.91
C LEU A 193 1.00 -20.12 17.87
N LYS A 194 1.39 -18.89 18.17
CA LYS A 194 0.70 -18.00 19.12
C LYS A 194 -0.77 -17.78 18.77
N GLN A 195 -1.06 -17.54 17.50
CA GLN A 195 -2.42 -17.29 17.03
C GLN A 195 -3.30 -18.56 17.07
N PRO A 196 -2.91 -19.71 16.49
CA PRO A 196 -3.66 -20.96 16.62
C PRO A 196 -3.91 -21.40 18.06
N VAL A 197 -2.92 -21.28 18.97
CA VAL A 197 -3.10 -21.67 20.38
C VAL A 197 -4.08 -20.74 21.09
N ASN A 198 -4.05 -19.45 20.78
CA ASN A 198 -5.04 -18.50 21.30
C ASN A 198 -6.45 -18.78 20.76
N ASP A 199 -6.57 -19.17 19.49
CA ASP A 199 -7.85 -19.54 18.89
C ASP A 199 -8.44 -20.80 19.54
N VAL A 200 -7.61 -21.81 19.83
CA VAL A 200 -8.01 -23.02 20.59
C VAL A 200 -8.49 -22.65 21.99
N LYS A 201 -7.76 -21.77 22.70
CA LYS A 201 -8.18 -21.27 24.01
C LYS A 201 -9.55 -20.59 23.94
N GLN A 202 -9.74 -19.65 23.01
CA GLN A 202 -10.99 -18.91 22.86
C GLN A 202 -12.16 -19.82 22.50
N MET A 203 -11.94 -20.79 21.61
CA MET A 203 -12.97 -21.75 21.20
C MET A 203 -13.36 -22.67 22.36
N ALA A 204 -12.38 -23.18 23.12
CA ALA A 204 -12.64 -24.00 24.31
C ALA A 204 -13.38 -23.22 25.41
N SER A 205 -13.02 -21.94 25.65
CA SER A 205 -13.74 -21.07 26.58
C SER A 205 -15.19 -20.81 26.15
N ARG A 206 -15.45 -20.57 24.87
CA ARG A 206 -16.82 -20.38 24.37
C ARG A 206 -17.69 -21.64 24.49
N ILE A 207 -17.10 -22.82 24.35
CA ILE A 207 -17.81 -24.09 24.53
C ILE A 207 -18.11 -24.32 26.03
N LEU A 208 -17.20 -23.93 26.92
CA LEU A 208 -17.41 -23.95 28.37
C LEU A 208 -18.54 -23.02 28.83
N ASP A 209 -18.72 -21.88 28.17
CA ASP A 209 -19.81 -20.94 28.45
C ASP A 209 -21.17 -21.43 27.90
N GLY A 210 -21.15 -22.40 26.97
CA GLY A 210 -22.33 -23.14 26.52
C GLY A 210 -22.70 -24.28 27.50
N LYS A 211 -23.92 -24.82 27.38
CA LYS A 211 -24.39 -25.95 28.21
C LYS A 211 -23.65 -27.27 27.86
N ALA A 212 -22.36 -27.35 28.16
CA ALA A 212 -21.53 -28.53 28.01
C ALA A 212 -21.79 -29.53 29.15
N ASP A 213 -21.66 -30.83 28.87
CA ASP A 213 -21.87 -31.89 29.86
C ASP A 213 -20.71 -31.96 30.86
N LYS A 214 -20.92 -32.51 32.07
CA LYS A 214 -19.93 -32.48 33.18
C LYS A 214 -18.56 -33.04 32.80
N LEU A 215 -18.53 -34.10 32.00
CA LEU A 215 -17.30 -34.75 31.53
C LEU A 215 -16.58 -33.90 30.46
N GLU A 216 -17.32 -33.20 29.61
CA GLU A 216 -16.78 -32.30 28.58
C GLU A 216 -16.18 -31.04 29.20
N VAL A 217 -16.78 -30.52 30.28
CA VAL A 217 -16.30 -29.35 31.02
C VAL A 217 -14.89 -29.57 31.58
N GLU A 218 -14.58 -30.77 32.08
CA GLU A 218 -13.26 -31.07 32.65
C GLU A 218 -12.17 -31.14 31.56
N TYR A 219 -12.47 -31.78 30.43
CA TYR A 219 -11.56 -31.82 29.28
C TYR A 219 -11.32 -30.42 28.69
N LEU A 220 -12.36 -29.61 28.55
CA LEU A 220 -12.24 -28.24 28.02
C LEU A 220 -11.44 -27.34 28.95
N LYS A 221 -11.61 -27.45 30.27
CA LYS A 221 -10.77 -26.72 31.25
C LYS A 221 -9.31 -27.11 31.11
N ARG A 222 -9.00 -28.39 30.90
CA ARG A 222 -7.63 -28.86 30.67
C ARG A 222 -7.04 -28.32 29.37
N ILE A 223 -7.84 -28.21 28.31
CA ILE A 223 -7.43 -27.60 27.04
C ILE A 223 -7.13 -26.11 27.21
N VAL A 224 -7.98 -25.36 27.93
CA VAL A 224 -7.75 -23.95 28.25
C VAL A 224 -6.47 -23.76 29.07
N ALA A 225 -6.28 -24.57 30.12
CA ALA A 225 -5.09 -24.51 30.96
C ALA A 225 -3.81 -24.82 30.17
N SER A 226 -3.82 -25.89 29.36
CA SER A 226 -2.66 -26.28 28.54
C SER A 226 -2.34 -25.22 27.48
N SER A 227 -3.37 -24.59 26.90
CA SER A 227 -3.19 -23.51 25.91
C SER A 227 -2.64 -22.24 26.57
N GLU A 228 -3.06 -21.92 27.79
CA GLU A 228 -2.52 -20.80 28.56
C GLU A 228 -1.05 -21.02 28.91
N GLU A 229 -0.69 -22.22 29.37
CA GLU A 229 0.69 -22.61 29.66
C GLU A 229 1.56 -22.54 28.40
N ALA A 230 1.07 -23.04 27.26
CA ALA A 230 1.76 -22.93 25.97
C ALA A 230 1.98 -21.47 25.56
N LEU A 231 0.97 -20.60 25.74
CA LEU A 231 1.11 -19.16 25.46
C LEU A 231 2.11 -18.49 26.41
N GLN A 232 2.17 -18.90 27.68
CA GLN A 232 3.16 -18.38 28.63
C GLN A 232 4.58 -18.84 28.26
N MET A 233 4.77 -20.09 27.89
CA MET A 233 6.06 -20.60 27.40
C MET A 233 6.52 -19.88 26.13
N ILE A 234 5.62 -19.66 25.16
CA ILE A 234 5.92 -18.89 23.95
C ILE A 234 6.33 -17.45 24.30
N LYS A 235 5.60 -16.78 25.20
CA LYS A 235 5.94 -15.41 25.65
C LYS A 235 7.26 -15.35 26.40
N GLY A 236 7.55 -16.34 27.25
CA GLY A 236 8.83 -16.45 27.97
C GLY A 236 10.00 -16.63 27.01
N PHE A 237 9.85 -17.54 26.04
CA PHE A 237 10.83 -17.76 24.99
C PHE A 237 11.07 -16.51 24.12
N GLU A 238 10.01 -15.79 23.72
CA GLU A 238 10.11 -14.51 23.00
C GLU A 238 10.93 -13.49 23.82
N GLN A 239 10.66 -13.38 25.12
CA GLN A 239 11.31 -12.41 25.99
C GLN A 239 12.79 -12.74 26.26
N GLU A 240 13.13 -14.01 26.45
CA GLU A 240 14.52 -14.47 26.63
C GLU A 240 15.36 -14.32 25.35
N THR A 241 14.77 -14.57 24.18
CA THR A 241 15.51 -14.55 22.90
C THR A 241 15.61 -13.17 22.27
N THR A 242 14.59 -12.32 22.42
CA THR A 242 14.56 -11.00 21.78
C THR A 242 14.84 -9.83 22.73
N GLY A 243 14.87 -10.09 24.04
CA GLY A 243 15.04 -9.06 25.07
C GLY A 243 13.90 -8.05 25.15
N LYS A 244 12.79 -8.28 24.43
CA LYS A 244 11.61 -7.43 24.39
C LYS A 244 10.34 -8.27 24.37
N LYS A 245 9.27 -7.76 24.99
CA LYS A 245 7.93 -8.30 24.82
C LYS A 245 7.36 -7.72 23.52
N LEU A 246 7.45 -8.46 22.42
CA LEU A 246 6.92 -8.00 21.13
C LEU A 246 5.37 -7.97 21.20
N LEU A 247 4.84 -6.76 21.35
CA LEU A 247 3.42 -6.36 21.35
C LEU A 247 2.54 -7.01 22.43
N SER A 248 2.39 -6.28 23.53
CA SER A 248 1.25 -6.39 24.45
C SER A 248 0.10 -5.51 23.96
N SER A 249 -0.56 -5.86 22.86
CA SER A 249 -1.86 -5.27 22.52
C SER A 249 -2.56 -6.08 21.43
N ILE A 250 -3.21 -7.17 21.83
CA ILE A 250 -4.57 -7.53 21.41
C ILE A 250 -5.26 -8.09 22.66
#